data_AF-A0A3D0M2D2-F1
#
_entry.id   AF-A0A3D0M2D2-F1
#
_cell.length_a   1.000
_cell.length_b   1.000
_cell.length_c   1.000
_cell.angle_alpha   90.00
_cell.angle_beta   90.00
_cell.angle_gamma   90.00
#
_symmetry.space_group_name_H-M   'P 1'
#
loop_
_entity.id
_entity.type
_entity.pdbx_description
1 polymer ?
#
loop_
_entity_poly.entity_id
_entity_poly.type
_entity_poly.pdbx_seq_one_letter_code
_entity_poly.pdbx_strand_id
1 'polypeptide(L)'
;MKDIDECYENLANAIVVRAVKDYRAAKRTGNSGKIASIRRFFRSDWFNVLTDIDGEYLIRKLDKEAENDNKGTVTAISPKQRNRA
;
A
#
# COMPACT_ATOMS: atom_id res chain seq x y z
N MET A 1 33.07 -5.22 10.09
CA MET A 1 32.54 -3.95 10.64
C MET A 1 31.37 -3.61 9.76
N LYS A 2 30.15 -3.47 10.30
CA LYS A 2 29.02 -3.05 9.46
C LYS A 2 29.25 -1.59 9.11
N ASP A 3 29.27 -1.30 7.83
CA ASP A 3 29.45 0.07 7.36
C ASP A 3 28.23 0.89 7.81
N ILE A 4 28.48 2.13 8.23
CA ILE A 4 27.42 3.00 8.76
C ILE A 4 26.33 3.25 7.71
N ASP A 5 26.73 3.25 6.44
CA ASP A 5 25.85 3.35 5.27
C ASP A 5 24.88 2.17 5.19
N GLU A 6 25.34 0.94 5.46
CA GLU A 6 24.47 -0.25 5.52
C GLU A 6 23.42 -0.09 6.64
N CYS A 7 23.78 0.55 7.76
CA CYS A 7 22.84 0.78 8.86
C CYS A 7 21.75 1.79 8.48
N TYR A 8 22.13 2.88 7.80
CA TYR A 8 21.17 3.87 7.31
C TYR A 8 20.28 3.32 6.21
N GLU A 9 20.84 2.55 5.27
CA GLU A 9 20.07 1.88 4.22
C GLU A 9 19.04 0.90 4.81
N ASN A 10 19.46 0.07 5.77
CA ASN A 10 18.56 -0.84 6.47
C ASN A 10 17.42 -0.10 7.19
N LEU A 11 17.73 1.03 7.82
CA LEU A 11 16.73 1.86 8.48
C LEU A 11 15.74 2.48 7.48
N ALA A 12 16.24 3.05 6.39
CA ALA A 12 15.43 3.63 5.34
C ALA A 12 14.48 2.58 4.74
N ASN A 13 15.01 1.41 4.40
CA ASN A 13 14.24 0.25 3.93
C ASN A 13 13.17 -0.16 4.94
N ALA A 14 13.50 -0.21 6.24
CA ALA A 14 12.54 -0.57 7.29
C ALA A 14 11.37 0.45 7.38
N ILE A 15 11.66 1.75 7.25
CA ILE A 15 10.64 2.81 7.24
C ILE A 15 9.71 2.63 6.03
N VAL A 16 10.26 2.43 4.83
CA VAL A 16 9.49 2.25 3.60
C VAL A 16 8.61 0.99 3.69
N VAL A 17 9.16 -0.14 4.12
CA VAL A 17 8.42 -1.39 4.32
C VAL A 17 7.29 -1.21 5.32
N ARG A 18 7.51 -0.46 6.40
CA ARG A 18 6.47 -0.18 7.39
C ARG A 18 5.35 0.67 6.81
N ALA A 19 5.66 1.74 6.07
CA ALA A 19 4.68 2.60 5.43
C ALA A 19 3.78 1.82 4.45
N VAL A 20 4.35 0.88 3.69
CA VAL A 20 3.60 -0.01 2.78
C VAL A 20 2.63 -0.92 3.56
N LYS A 21 3.08 -1.51 4.67
CA LYS A 21 2.21 -2.35 5.52
C LYS A 21 1.05 -1.54 6.10
N ASP A 22 1.32 -0.33 6.58
CA ASP A 22 0.31 0.57 7.11
C ASP A 22 -0.69 1.02 6.02
N TYR A 23 -0.23 1.21 4.77
CA TYR A 23 -1.12 1.51 3.63
C TYR A 23 -2.11 0.40 3.36
N ARG A 24 -1.63 -0.85 3.30
CA ARG A 24 -2.48 -2.04 3.11
C ARG A 24 -3.51 -2.19 4.23
N ALA A 25 -3.09 -1.99 5.48
CA ALA A 25 -4.01 -2.03 6.63
C ALA A 25 -5.06 -0.91 6.57
N ALA A 26 -4.66 0.31 6.18
CA ALA A 26 -5.58 1.43 6.02
C ALA A 26 -6.60 1.19 4.89
N LYS A 27 -6.17 0.57 3.78
CA LYS A 27 -7.07 0.15 2.69
C LYS A 27 -8.10 -0.88 3.13
N ARG A 28 -7.69 -1.90 3.89
CA ARG A 28 -8.61 -2.93 4.41
C ARG A 28 -9.64 -2.36 5.39
N THR A 29 -9.25 -1.37 6.18
CA THR A 29 -10.12 -0.74 7.19
C THR A 29 -10.93 0.44 6.62
N GLY A 30 -10.71 0.83 5.37
CA GLY A 30 -11.36 1.99 4.76
C GLY A 30 -10.95 3.34 5.37
N ASN A 31 -9.81 3.40 6.07
CA ASN A 31 -9.36 4.63 6.74
C ASN A 31 -8.75 5.61 5.74
N SER A 32 -9.62 6.41 5.11
CA SER A 32 -9.26 7.40 4.08
C SER A 32 -8.23 8.43 4.56
N GLY A 33 -8.33 8.87 5.82
CA GLY A 33 -7.36 9.82 6.41
C GLY A 33 -5.95 9.23 6.50
N LYS A 34 -5.83 7.99 6.98
CA LYS A 34 -4.53 7.28 7.06
C LYS A 34 -3.97 7.02 5.65
N ILE A 35 -4.81 6.63 4.69
CA ILE A 35 -4.43 6.46 3.28
C ILE A 35 -3.86 7.77 2.72
N ALA A 36 -4.54 8.90 2.91
CA ALA A 36 -4.11 10.19 2.40
C ALA A 36 -2.76 10.63 3.00
N SER A 37 -2.59 10.47 4.31
CA SER A 37 -1.32 10.78 4.99
C SER A 37 -0.16 9.93 4.46
N ILE A 38 -0.37 8.64 4.22
CA ILE A 38 0.69 7.76 3.68
C ILE A 38 1.00 8.09 2.21
N ARG A 39 0.00 8.44 1.40
CA ARG A 39 0.24 8.93 0.01
C ARG A 39 1.04 10.22 0.01
N ARG A 40 0.76 11.13 0.95
CA ARG A 40 1.53 12.37 1.11
C ARG A 40 2.98 12.07 1.49
N PHE A 41 3.21 11.08 2.35
CA PHE A 41 4.56 10.61 2.67
C PHE A 41 5.29 10.09 1.43
N PHE A 42 4.69 9.20 0.64
CA PHE A 42 5.31 8.70 -0.59
C PHE A 42 5.58 9.78 -1.65
N ARG A 43 4.87 10.90 -1.63
CA ARG A 43 5.07 12.05 -2.53
C ARG A 43 6.02 13.12 -1.96
N SER A 44 6.51 12.92 -0.74
CA SER A 44 7.35 13.92 -0.07
C SER A 44 8.80 13.79 -0.49
N ASP A 45 9.52 14.91 -0.49
CA ASP A 45 10.96 14.92 -0.76
C ASP A 45 11.73 14.03 0.22
N TRP A 46 11.24 13.91 1.45
CA TRP A 46 11.81 13.02 2.45
C TRP A 46 11.79 11.54 2.03
N PHE A 47 10.76 11.10 1.29
CA PHE A 47 10.74 9.74 0.75
C PHE A 47 11.83 9.52 -0.29
N ASN A 48 12.07 10.51 -1.16
CA ASN A 48 13.14 10.46 -2.17
C ASN A 48 14.54 10.45 -1.54
N VAL A 49 14.69 11.00 -0.33
CA VAL A 49 15.95 10.91 0.44
C VAL A 49 16.16 9.51 1.01
N LEU A 50 15.09 8.81 1.36
CA LEU A 50 15.16 7.46 1.93
C LEU A 50 15.30 6.37 0.86
N THR A 51 14.83 6.60 -0.36
CA THR A 51 14.83 5.60 -1.42
C THR A 51 14.70 6.23 -2.80
N ASP A 52 15.34 5.59 -3.80
CA ASP A 52 15.23 5.98 -5.22
C ASP A 52 13.94 5.47 -5.90
N ILE A 53 13.03 4.86 -5.15
CA ILE A 53 11.76 4.35 -5.67
C ILE A 53 10.84 5.53 -6.02
N ASP A 54 10.22 5.49 -7.20
CA ASP A 54 9.14 6.42 -7.54
C ASP A 54 7.90 6.17 -6.65
N GLY A 55 7.60 7.15 -5.80
CA GLY A 55 6.46 7.11 -4.88
C GLY A 55 5.09 7.03 -5.59
N GLU A 56 4.93 7.64 -6.76
CA GLU A 56 3.68 7.53 -7.54
C GLU A 56 3.51 6.12 -8.12
N TYR A 57 4.61 5.52 -8.60
CA TYR A 57 4.61 4.14 -9.05
C TYR A 57 4.23 3.19 -7.90
N LEU A 58 4.78 3.40 -6.71
CA LEU A 58 4.46 2.60 -5.52
C LEU A 58 2.98 2.69 -5.15
N ILE A 59 2.41 3.90 -5.12
CA ILE A 59 0.98 4.11 -4.85
C ILE A 59 0.11 3.36 -5.87
N ARG A 60 0.39 3.49 -7.17
CA ARG A 60 -0.38 2.82 -8.23
C ARG A 60 -0.34 1.30 -8.09
N LYS A 61 0.83 0.75 -7.71
CA LYS A 61 0.99 -0.69 -7.48
C LYS A 61 0.15 -1.16 -6.29
N LEU A 62 0.15 -0.41 -5.19
CA LEU A 62 -0.63 -0.74 -3.99
C LEU A 62 -2.14 -0.60 -4.21
N ASP A 63 -2.58 0.39 -5.00
CA ASP A 63 -4.00 0.53 -5.36
C ASP A 63 -4.48 -0.66 -6.19
N LYS A 64 -3.69 -1.10 -7.19
CA LYS A 64 -3.99 -2.31 -7.98
C LYS A 64 -4.01 -3.58 -7.13
N GLU A 65 -3.11 -3.70 -6.17
CA GLU A 65 -3.06 -4.84 -5.24
C GLU A 65 -4.38 -4.95 -4.45
N ALA A 66 -4.86 -3.84 -3.89
CA ALA A 66 -6.11 -3.81 -3.14
C ALA A 66 -7.36 -4.14 -4.00
N GLU A 67 -7.35 -3.78 -5.28
CA GLU A 67 -8.42 -4.15 -6.22
C GLU A 67 -8.43 -5.65 -6.52
N ASN A 68 -7.26 -6.28 -6.65
CA ASN A 68 -7.15 -7.71 -6.90
C ASN A 68 -7.52 -8.54 -5.66
N ASP A 69 -7.15 -8.09 -4.45
CA ASP A 69 -7.60 -8.70 -3.19
C ASP A 69 -9.14 -8.68 -3.06
N ASN A 70 -9.80 -7.63 -3.57
CA ASN A 70 -11.26 -7.52 -3.52
C ASN A 70 -11.98 -8.40 -4.57
N LYS A 71 -11.37 -8.68 -5.72
CA LYS A 71 -11.97 -9.54 -6.77
C LYS A 71 -12.15 -11.01 -6.33
N GLY A 72 -11.45 -11.45 -5.29
CA GLY A 72 -11.64 -12.78 -4.69
C GLY A 72 -12.97 -12.98 -3.97
N THR A 73 -13.65 -11.91 -3.54
CA THR A 73 -14.92 -12.00 -2.78
C THR A 73 -16.17 -11.80 -3.64
N VAL A 74 -16.06 -11.02 -4.74
CA VAL A 74 -17.22 -10.66 -5.57
C VAL A 74 -17.68 -11.78 -6.51
N THR A 75 -16.84 -12.80 -6.76
CA THR A 75 -17.21 -13.91 -7.66
C THR A 75 -18.04 -15.00 -6.95
N ALA A 76 -18.14 -14.98 -5.63
CA ALA A 76 -18.83 -16.03 -4.85
C ALA A 76 -20.31 -15.74 -4.52
N ILE A 77 -20.84 -14.57 -4.87
CA ILE A 77 -22.23 -14.19 -4.57
C ILE A 77 -22.95 -13.80 -5.85
N SER A 78 -23.24 -14.79 -6.70
CA SER A 78 -24.33 -14.65 -7.66
C SER A 78 -25.63 -15.02 -6.93
N PRO A 79 -26.58 -14.08 -6.72
CA PRO A 79 -27.92 -14.43 -6.28
C PRO A 79 -28.57 -15.18 -7.43
N LYS A 80 -28.65 -16.52 -7.33
CA LYS A 80 -29.43 -17.32 -8.28
C LYS A 80 -30.86 -16.83 -8.21
N GLN A 81 -31.31 -16.25 -9.32
CA GLN A 81 -32.51 -15.46 -9.40
C GLN A 81 -33.71 -16.21 -8.84
N ARG A 82 -34.34 -15.58 -7.84
CA ARG A 82 -35.66 -15.94 -7.36
C ARG A 82 -36.67 -15.56 -8.45
N ASN A 83 -37.58 -16.49 -8.74
CA ASN A 83 -38.83 -16.37 -9.51
C ASN A 83 -38.74 -16.74 -11.01
N ARG A 84 -39.47 -17.81 -11.36
CA ARG A 84 -40.57 -17.72 -12.32
C ARG A 84 -41.64 -18.76 -12.00
N ALA A 85 -42.86 -18.24 -11.89
CA ALA A 85 -44.21 -18.82 -11.98
C ALA A 85 -44.38 -20.33 -11.73
#